data_AF-A0A921B322-F1
#
_entry.id   AF-A0A921B322-F1
#
_cell.length_a   1.000
_cell.length_b   1.000
_cell.length_c   1.000
_cell.angle_alpha   90.00
_cell.angle_beta   90.00
_cell.angle_gamma   90.00
#
_symmetry.space_group_name_H-M   'P 1'
#
loop_
_entity.id
_entity.type
_entity.pdbx_description
1 polymer ?
#
loop_
_entity_poly.entity_id
_entity_poly.type
_entity_poly.pdbx_seq_one_letter_code
_entity_poly.pdbx_strand_id
1 'polypeptide(L)'
;MKFLSTHSKKRSAFTLIEMSLVLLIIAMLLIVMLPNLNQQKGSAQKSVDAAFAKNMETQVMLYESENGQPTSWGDLQTSGYITKEQADKAGKMGLEIAK
;
A
#
# COMPACT_ATOMS: atom_id res chain seq x y z
N MET A 1 -61.24 -8.61 -46.64
CA MET A 1 -59.81 -8.23 -46.69
C MET A 1 -59.27 -8.11 -45.28
N LYS A 2 -58.42 -9.05 -44.84
CA LYS A 2 -57.66 -8.94 -43.58
C LYS A 2 -56.18 -8.79 -43.97
N PHE A 3 -55.65 -7.59 -43.82
CA PHE A 3 -54.22 -7.33 -43.91
C PHE A 3 -53.55 -7.92 -42.67
N LEU A 4 -52.77 -8.98 -42.84
CA LEU A 4 -51.89 -9.50 -41.81
C LEU A 4 -50.58 -8.71 -41.89
N SER A 5 -50.48 -7.68 -41.05
CA SER A 5 -49.23 -6.95 -40.84
C SER A 5 -48.27 -7.80 -40.02
N THR A 6 -47.20 -8.29 -40.65
CA THR A 6 -46.13 -9.04 -40.00
C THR A 6 -45.24 -8.09 -39.19
N HIS A 7 -45.45 -8.07 -37.88
CA HIS A 7 -44.58 -7.37 -36.94
C HIS A 7 -43.31 -8.20 -36.69
N SER A 8 -42.18 -7.79 -37.28
CA SER A 8 -40.89 -8.44 -37.07
C SER A 8 -40.35 -8.07 -35.68
N LYS A 9 -40.40 -9.01 -34.73
CA LYS A 9 -39.84 -8.83 -33.38
C LYS A 9 -38.31 -8.86 -33.46
N LYS A 10 -37.67 -7.69 -33.36
CA LYS A 10 -36.22 -7.58 -33.15
C LYS A 10 -35.87 -8.29 -31.84
N ARG A 11 -35.10 -9.37 -31.88
CA ARG A 11 -34.53 -9.99 -30.67
C ARG A 11 -33.40 -9.10 -30.17
N SER A 12 -33.42 -8.72 -28.89
CA SER A 12 -32.33 -7.94 -28.31
C SER A 12 -31.06 -8.80 -28.24
N ALA A 13 -29.97 -8.31 -28.82
CA ALA A 13 -28.64 -8.87 -28.58
C ALA A 13 -28.25 -8.56 -27.13
N PHE A 14 -28.46 -9.54 -26.27
CA PHE A 14 -27.82 -9.67 -24.96
C PHE A 14 -27.67 -11.17 -24.72
N THR A 15 -26.65 -11.74 -25.33
CA THR A 15 -26.40 -13.19 -25.26
C THR A 15 -25.40 -13.49 -24.15
N LEU A 16 -25.38 -14.74 -23.68
CA LEU A 16 -24.36 -15.18 -22.73
C LEU A 16 -22.94 -15.04 -23.29
N ILE A 17 -22.77 -15.23 -24.61
CA ILE A 17 -21.48 -15.07 -25.28
C ILE A 17 -20.97 -13.64 -25.14
N GLU A 18 -21.85 -12.65 -25.30
CA GLU A 18 -21.52 -11.23 -25.15
C GLU A 18 -21.05 -10.91 -23.72
N MET A 19 -21.77 -11.40 -22.71
CA MET A 19 -21.35 -11.24 -21.31
C MET A 19 -20.06 -12.00 -20.99
N SER A 20 -19.85 -13.17 -21.58
CA SER A 20 -18.62 -13.95 -21.37
C SER A 20 -17.38 -13.27 -21.95
N LEU A 21 -17.51 -12.64 -23.12
CA LEU A 21 -16.43 -11.89 -23.76
C LEU A 21 -16.08 -10.64 -22.93
N VAL A 22 -17.08 -9.97 -22.36
CA VAL A 22 -16.87 -8.83 -21.45
C VAL A 22 -16.11 -9.27 -20.19
N LEU A 23 -16.53 -10.36 -19.53
CA LEU A 23 -15.83 -10.88 -18.35
C LEU A 23 -14.40 -11.33 -18.68
N LEU A 24 -14.18 -11.91 -19.87
CA LEU A 24 -12.85 -12.28 -20.35
C LEU A 24 -11.94 -11.06 -20.48
N ILE A 25 -12.41 -9.98 -21.11
CA ILE A 25 -11.63 -8.75 -21.27
C ILE A 25 -11.33 -8.12 -19.91
N ILE A 26 -12.31 -8.03 -19.01
CA ILE A 26 -12.11 -7.50 -17.65
C ILE A 26 -11.07 -8.34 -16.89
N ALA A 27 -11.14 -9.67 -16.98
CA ALA A 27 -10.17 -10.56 -16.35
C ALA A 27 -8.74 -10.33 -16.87
N MET A 28 -8.55 -10.15 -18.17
CA MET A 28 -7.24 -9.81 -18.75
C MET A 28 -6.71 -8.47 -18.22
N LEU A 29 -7.56 -7.44 -18.14
CA LEU A 29 -7.18 -6.14 -17.58
C LEU A 29 -6.76 -6.25 -16.11
N LEU A 30 -7.47 -7.04 -15.30
CA LEU A 30 -7.12 -7.28 -13.89
C LEU A 30 -5.75 -7.96 -13.74
N ILE A 31 -5.44 -8.98 -14.55
CA ILE A 31 -4.15 -9.68 -14.51
C ILE A 31 -2.99 -8.72 -14.82
N VAL A 32 -3.17 -7.76 -15.73
CA VAL A 32 -2.15 -6.75 -16.05
C VAL A 32 -2.05 -5.67 -14.96
N MET A 33 -3.16 -5.30 -14.32
CA MET A 33 -3.21 -4.24 -13.31
C MET A 33 -2.66 -4.68 -11.95
N LEU A 34 -2.98 -5.89 -11.50
CA LEU A 34 -2.59 -6.43 -10.19
C LEU A 34 -1.07 -6.42 -9.90
N PRO A 35 -0.18 -6.87 -10.81
CA PRO A 35 1.27 -6.85 -10.54
C PRO A 35 1.80 -5.42 -10.37
N ASN A 36 1.23 -4.46 -11.09
CA ASN A 36 1.63 -3.06 -10.98
C ASN A 36 1.19 -2.44 -9.64
N LEU A 37 -0.03 -2.76 -9.18
CA LEU A 37 -0.53 -2.33 -7.86
C LEU A 37 0.31 -2.90 -6.71
N ASN A 38 0.69 -4.18 -6.77
CA ASN A 38 1.46 -4.80 -5.70
C ASN A 38 2.88 -4.20 -5.59
N GLN A 39 3.51 -3.89 -6.72
CA GLN A 39 4.80 -3.20 -6.75
C GLN A 39 4.72 -1.78 -6.19
N GLN A 40 3.68 -1.02 -6.56
CA GLN A 40 3.47 0.34 -6.02
C GLN A 40 3.26 0.34 -4.51
N LYS A 41 2.48 -0.63 -3.98
CA LYS A 41 2.32 -0.80 -2.53
C LYS A 41 3.64 -1.10 -1.84
N GLY A 42 4.48 -1.97 -2.42
CA GLY A 42 5.82 -2.27 -1.90
C GLY A 42 6.75 -1.06 -1.88
N SER A 43 6.78 -0.28 -2.96
CA SER A 43 7.60 0.95 -3.04
C SER A 43 7.12 2.03 -2.06
N ALA A 44 5.80 2.21 -1.92
CA ALA A 44 5.23 3.12 -0.93
C ALA A 44 5.63 2.71 0.50
N GLN A 45 5.56 1.41 0.83
CA GLN A 45 5.97 0.90 2.13
C GLN A 45 7.46 1.19 2.40
N LYS A 46 8.34 0.95 1.42
CA LYS A 46 9.77 1.28 1.54
C LYS A 46 10.01 2.77 1.79
N SER A 47 9.26 3.65 1.14
CA SER A 47 9.37 5.10 1.35
C SER A 47 8.92 5.49 2.76
N VAL A 48 7.85 4.87 3.27
CA VAL A 48 7.38 5.09 4.66
C VAL A 48 8.42 4.60 5.66
N ASP A 49 9.01 3.43 5.42
CA ASP A 49 10.04 2.85 6.28
C ASP A 49 11.33 3.67 6.28
N ALA A 50 11.74 4.22 5.13
CA ALA A 50 12.88 5.12 5.03
C ALA A 50 12.63 6.45 5.75
N ALA A 51 11.45 7.05 5.60
CA ALA A 51 11.07 8.25 6.33
C ALA A 51 11.02 8.00 7.85
N PHE A 52 10.53 6.83 8.26
CA PHE A 52 10.54 6.42 9.66
C PHE A 52 11.96 6.32 10.22
N ALA A 53 12.86 5.62 9.51
CA ALA A 53 14.26 5.51 9.92
C ALA A 53 14.94 6.88 10.06
N LYS A 54 14.71 7.80 9.12
CA LYS A 54 15.24 9.16 9.18
C LYS A 54 14.70 9.98 10.35
N ASN A 55 13.43 9.80 10.69
CA ASN A 55 12.84 10.44 11.87
C ASN A 55 13.49 9.90 13.15
N MET A 56 13.73 8.59 13.24
CA MET A 56 14.43 7.99 14.38
C MET A 56 15.87 8.48 14.51
N GLU A 57 16.61 8.58 13.41
CA GLU A 57 17.94 9.20 13.37
C GLU A 57 17.92 10.65 13.87
N THR A 58 16.90 11.42 13.48
CA THR A 58 16.71 12.79 13.97
C THR A 58 16.47 12.82 15.49
N GLN A 59 15.71 11.88 16.03
CA GLN A 59 15.49 11.78 17.48
C GLN A 59 16.75 11.39 18.25
N VAL A 60 17.58 10.52 17.67
CA VAL A 60 18.92 10.21 18.21
C VAL A 60 19.77 11.47 18.25
N MET A 61 19.86 12.21 17.14
CA MET A 61 20.65 13.45 17.07
C MET A 61 20.16 14.52 18.07
N LEU A 62 18.85 14.66 18.25
CA LEU A 62 18.29 15.59 19.24
C LEU A 62 18.68 15.18 20.66
N TYR A 63 18.60 13.90 20.99
CA TYR A 63 19.07 13.38 22.28
C TYR A 63 20.57 13.63 22.46
N GLU A 64 21.38 13.36 21.44
CA GLU A 64 22.83 13.56 21.45
C GLU A 64 23.23 15.00 21.73
N SER A 65 22.48 15.95 21.17
CA SER A 65 22.72 17.38 21.36
C SER A 65 22.51 17.84 22.81
N GLU A 66 21.71 17.14 23.61
CA GLU A 66 21.32 17.58 24.96
C GLU A 66 21.93 16.70 26.05
N ASN A 67 22.05 15.38 25.82
CA ASN A 67 22.36 14.38 26.85
C ASN A 67 23.59 13.52 26.51
N GLY A 68 24.20 13.69 25.33
CA GLY A 68 25.29 12.84 24.84
C GLY A 68 24.80 11.56 24.15
N GLN A 69 25.70 10.64 23.85
CA GLN A 69 25.40 9.47 23.01
C GLN A 69 24.42 8.47 23.65
N PRO A 70 23.24 8.22 23.03
CA PRO A 70 22.30 7.23 23.54
C PRO A 70 22.86 5.82 23.35
N THR A 71 22.69 4.98 24.36
CA THR A 71 23.16 3.58 24.31
C THR A 71 22.10 2.62 23.82
N SER A 72 20.82 3.01 23.88
CA SER A 72 19.69 2.19 23.45
C SER A 72 18.48 3.03 23.04
N TRP A 73 17.58 2.44 22.25
CA TRP A 73 16.25 3.02 21.99
C TRP A 73 15.45 3.26 23.28
N GLY A 74 15.75 2.51 24.36
CA GLY A 74 15.14 2.70 25.67
C GLY A 74 15.47 4.06 26.29
N ASP A 75 16.68 4.58 26.06
CA ASP A 75 17.12 5.89 26.57
C ASP A 75 16.27 7.00 25.94
N LEU A 76 16.03 6.91 24.63
CA LEU A 76 15.18 7.85 23.90
C LEU A 76 13.71 7.75 24.33
N GLN A 77 13.24 6.55 24.67
CA GLN A 77 11.87 6.33 25.15
C GLN A 77 11.68 6.93 26.55
N THR A 78 12.63 6.69 27.47
CA THR A 78 12.57 7.23 28.84
C THR A 78 12.68 8.74 28.85
N SER A 79 13.47 9.32 27.96
CA SER A 79 13.58 10.77 27.79
C SER A 79 12.46 11.39 26.94
N GLY A 80 11.55 10.59 26.40
CA GLY A 80 10.35 11.07 25.71
C GLY A 80 10.55 11.52 24.26
N TYR A 81 11.71 11.28 23.64
CA TYR A 81 11.96 11.59 22.23
C TYR A 81 11.23 10.63 21.28
N ILE A 82 10.95 9.40 21.74
CA ILE A 82 10.20 8.40 20.97
C ILE A 82 9.11 7.74 21.81
N THR A 83 8.04 7.27 21.15
CA THR A 83 7.00 6.47 21.79
C THR A 83 7.40 4.99 21.86
N LYS A 84 6.74 4.24 22.75
CA LYS A 84 6.91 2.77 22.84
C LYS A 84 6.66 2.07 21.50
N GLU A 85 5.65 2.52 20.75
CA GLU A 85 5.31 1.95 19.45
C GLU A 85 6.41 2.18 18.40
N GLN A 86 7.09 3.33 18.47
CA GLN A 86 8.23 3.64 17.61
C GLN A 86 9.43 2.78 17.98
N ALA A 87 9.71 2.58 19.27
CA ALA A 87 10.76 1.67 19.74
C ALA A 87 10.49 0.22 19.30
N ASP A 88 9.26 -0.27 19.44
CA ASP A 88 8.84 -1.60 19.01
C ASP A 88 8.96 -1.77 17.49
N LYS A 89 8.59 -0.74 16.71
CA LYS A 89 8.72 -0.75 15.25
C LYS A 89 10.19 -0.72 14.82
N ALA A 90 11.02 0.10 15.47
CA ALA A 90 12.46 0.16 15.21
C ALA A 90 13.14 -1.19 15.48
N GLY A 91 12.78 -1.86 16.59
CA GLY A 91 13.24 -3.21 16.91
C GLY A 91 12.82 -4.26 15.87
N LYS A 92 11.57 -4.23 15.40
CA LYS A 92 11.09 -5.12 14.33
C LYS A 92 11.79 -4.88 12.99
N MET A 93 12.18 -3.64 12.72
CA MET A 93 12.92 -3.26 11.51
C MET A 93 14.42 -3.53 11.62
N GLY A 94 14.93 -3.89 12.81
CA GLY A 94 16.36 -4.09 13.04
C GLY A 94 17.18 -2.80 12.92
N LEU A 95 16.57 -1.64 13.23
CA LEU A 95 17.28 -0.37 13.22
C LEU A 95 18.23 -0.32 14.42
N GLU A 96 19.51 -0.13 14.15
CA GLU A 96 20.53 0.10 15.18
C GLU A 96 20.84 1.60 15.30
N ILE A 97 21.13 2.04 16.51
CA ILE A 97 21.65 3.38 16.75
C ILE A 97 23.11 3.36 16.30
N ALA A 98 23.44 4.19 15.31
CA ALA A 98 24.83 4.37 14.89
C ALA A 98 25.62 4.95 16.07
N LYS A 99 26.75 4.30 16.41
CA LYS A 99 27.70 4.78 17.43
C LYS A 99 28.60 5.87 16.89
#